data_AF-A0A3D1HDI3-F1
#
_entry.id   AF-A0A3D1HDI3-F1
#
_cell.length_a   1.000
_cell.length_b   1.000
_cell.length_c   1.000
_cell.angle_alpha   90.00
_cell.angle_beta   90.00
_cell.angle_gamma   90.00
#
_symmetry.space_group_name_H-M   'P 1'
#
loop_
_entity.id
_entity.type
_entity.pdbx_description
1 polymer ?
#
loop_
_entity_poly.entity_id
_entity_poly.type
_entity_poly.pdbx_seq_one_letter_code
_entity_poly.pdbx_strand_id
1 'polypeptide(L)'
;MRFFCKCLRENFSSPLSYAAIVVFAVFCVFGLTVQLDDETTYSMFEIFLDKEIFKVVTSNSQCASYLMALKYGSSEWYAVGMSVLTAVPALYTYIKSLEKVQIFTLVRTNFSAYSVGIILSSFVTGFIITLSGTMLFFGAVYLIFPSLESFSDPMLLLIYSENAAQRFCVLTERVINHAIVGGLMPVFAITLYRYIRSDFLAATIPMMLMYVSTKILPNYREWLSSDAERSQNVFLSFLLMLFPSNLASLTTWLKSYNAPFWLAYIGLEALVFVNFLLFRKSVRRA
;
A
#
# COMPACT_ATOMS: atom_id res chain seq x y z
N MET A 1 -2.84 -25.71 -4.68
CA MET A 1 -2.31 -25.05 -5.89
C MET A 1 -3.33 -24.81 -7.00
N ARG A 2 -4.05 -25.82 -7.53
CA ARG A 2 -5.00 -25.61 -8.65
C ARG A 2 -6.03 -24.49 -8.42
N PHE A 3 -6.58 -24.39 -7.20
CA PHE A 3 -7.52 -23.32 -6.84
C PHE A 3 -6.89 -21.93 -6.83
N PHE A 4 -5.69 -21.80 -6.28
CA PHE A 4 -4.93 -20.54 -6.28
C PHE A 4 -4.72 -20.05 -7.72
N CYS A 5 -4.19 -20.90 -8.62
CA CYS A 5 -3.93 -20.51 -10.00
C CYS A 5 -5.22 -20.14 -10.75
N LYS A 6 -6.33 -20.85 -10.49
CA LYS A 6 -7.64 -20.51 -11.08
C LYS A 6 -8.12 -19.13 -10.61
N CYS A 7 -8.12 -18.88 -9.30
CA CYS A 7 -8.56 -17.60 -8.74
C CYS A 7 -7.67 -16.45 -9.21
N LEU A 8 -6.35 -16.66 -9.25
CA LEU A 8 -5.39 -15.68 -9.76
C LEU A 8 -5.66 -15.32 -11.23
N ARG A 9 -5.92 -16.34 -12.07
CA ARG A 9 -6.28 -16.11 -13.47
C ARG A 9 -7.60 -15.35 -13.60
N GLU A 10 -8.60 -15.65 -12.78
CA GLU A 10 -9.87 -14.92 -12.79
C GLU A 10 -9.65 -13.44 -12.41
N ASN A 11 -8.83 -13.15 -11.40
CA ASN A 11 -8.49 -11.78 -11.00
C ASN A 11 -7.80 -10.99 -12.13
N PHE A 12 -6.83 -11.59 -12.83
CA PHE A 12 -6.12 -10.91 -13.92
C PHE A 12 -6.83 -10.97 -15.28
N SER A 13 -7.86 -11.81 -15.43
CA SER A 13 -8.76 -11.73 -16.60
C SER A 13 -9.73 -10.55 -16.51
N SER A 14 -9.89 -9.96 -15.31
CA SER A 14 -10.77 -8.82 -15.11
C SER A 14 -10.13 -7.53 -15.60
N PRO A 15 -10.81 -6.72 -16.44
CA PRO A 15 -10.30 -5.41 -16.87
C PRO A 15 -10.09 -4.46 -15.69
N LEU A 16 -10.77 -4.69 -14.56
CA LEU A 16 -10.62 -3.88 -13.34
C LEU A 16 -9.21 -3.94 -12.77
N SER A 17 -8.50 -5.07 -12.88
CA SER A 17 -7.14 -5.20 -12.36
C SER A 17 -6.15 -4.36 -13.18
N TYR A 18 -6.32 -4.31 -14.50
CA TYR A 18 -5.51 -3.45 -15.37
C TYR A 18 -5.87 -1.97 -15.20
N ALA A 19 -7.16 -1.65 -15.10
CA ALA A 19 -7.62 -0.30 -14.81
C ALA A 19 -7.05 0.18 -13.46
N ALA A 20 -7.06 -0.67 -12.43
CA ALA A 20 -6.48 -0.34 -11.13
C ALA A 20 -4.99 -0.01 -11.22
N ILE A 21 -4.20 -0.74 -12.02
CA ILE A 21 -2.77 -0.44 -12.23
C ILE A 21 -2.58 0.95 -12.84
N VAL A 22 -3.32 1.26 -13.91
CA VAL A 22 -3.19 2.55 -14.62
C VAL A 22 -3.67 3.69 -13.73
N VAL A 23 -4.85 3.54 -13.12
CA VAL A 23 -5.43 4.54 -12.23
C VAL A 23 -4.51 4.78 -11.04
N PHE A 24 -3.94 3.73 -10.45
CA PHE A 24 -2.96 3.87 -9.37
C PHE A 24 -1.75 4.70 -9.78
N ALA A 25 -1.16 4.41 -10.96
CA ALA A 25 -0.02 5.18 -11.45
C ALA A 25 -0.39 6.67 -11.67
N VAL A 26 -1.56 6.93 -12.25
CA VAL A 26 -2.10 8.28 -12.45
C VAL A 26 -2.29 9.00 -11.11
N PHE A 27 -2.90 8.35 -10.12
CA PHE A 27 -3.06 8.91 -8.77
C PHE A 27 -1.72 9.21 -8.11
N CYS A 28 -0.71 8.36 -8.29
CA CYS A 28 0.62 8.59 -7.73
C CYS A 28 1.32 9.78 -8.38
N VAL A 29 1.16 9.97 -9.70
CA VAL A 29 1.70 11.15 -10.40
C VAL A 29 0.96 12.41 -9.97
N PHE A 30 -0.36 12.47 -10.10
CA PHE A 30 -1.11 13.69 -9.77
C PHE A 30 -1.17 14.00 -8.27
N GLY A 31 -1.02 12.99 -7.42
CA GLY A 31 -0.91 13.14 -5.98
C GLY A 31 0.48 13.59 -5.50
N LEU A 32 1.48 13.63 -6.39
CA LEU A 32 2.81 14.16 -6.06
C LEU A 32 2.75 15.69 -5.97
N THR A 33 3.27 16.22 -4.87
CA THR A 33 3.49 17.66 -4.69
C THR A 33 4.98 17.94 -4.58
N VAL A 34 5.39 19.04 -5.19
CA VAL A 34 6.77 19.50 -5.23
C VAL A 34 6.87 20.76 -4.37
N GLN A 35 7.53 20.63 -3.23
CA GLN A 35 7.88 21.76 -2.39
C GLN A 35 9.25 22.29 -2.81
N LEU A 36 9.33 23.58 -3.15
CA LEU A 36 10.57 24.25 -3.54
C LEU A 36 11.23 24.96 -2.35
N ASP A 37 10.42 25.63 -1.53
CA ASP A 37 10.81 26.31 -0.29
C ASP A 37 9.74 26.08 0.80
N ASP A 38 9.94 26.61 2.01
CA ASP A 38 8.99 26.47 3.13
C ASP A 38 7.58 27.02 2.81
N GLU A 39 7.46 27.93 1.83
CA GLU A 39 6.20 28.61 1.48
C GLU A 39 5.60 28.17 0.14
N THR A 40 6.36 27.51 -0.75
CA THR A 40 5.93 27.23 -2.12
C THR A 40 5.82 25.74 -2.41
N THR A 41 4.59 25.29 -2.69
CA THR A 41 4.29 23.90 -3.09
C THR A 41 3.50 23.91 -4.38
N TYR A 42 4.00 23.19 -5.38
CA TYR A 42 3.36 23.01 -6.68
C TYR A 42 2.82 21.60 -6.83
N SER A 43 1.62 21.49 -7.38
CA SER A 43 1.05 20.23 -7.84
C SER A 43 1.65 19.83 -9.20
N MET A 44 1.63 18.53 -9.53
CA MET A 44 2.04 18.09 -10.86
C MET A 44 1.21 18.72 -11.99
N PHE A 45 -0.04 19.09 -11.72
CA PHE A 45 -0.89 19.76 -12.71
C PHE A 45 -0.34 21.15 -13.08
N GLU A 46 0.06 21.94 -12.09
CA GLU A 46 0.68 23.26 -12.32
C GLU A 46 2.01 23.13 -13.06
N ILE A 47 2.82 22.14 -12.68
CA ILE A 47 4.12 21.85 -13.32
C ILE A 47 3.95 21.49 -14.80
N PHE A 48 2.90 20.76 -15.18
CA PHE A 48 2.66 20.41 -16.58
C PHE A 48 2.04 21.54 -17.41
N LEU A 49 1.28 22.43 -16.79
CA LEU A 49 0.61 23.52 -17.49
C LEU A 49 1.49 24.75 -17.70
N ASP A 50 2.41 25.02 -16.77
CA ASP A 50 3.28 26.20 -16.82
C ASP A 50 4.74 25.83 -17.07
N LYS A 51 5.26 26.29 -18.22
CA LYS A 51 6.64 26.04 -18.63
C LYS A 51 7.66 26.77 -17.75
N GLU A 52 7.30 27.89 -17.13
CA GLU A 52 8.19 28.62 -16.23
C GLU A 52 8.34 27.87 -14.91
N ILE A 53 7.22 27.42 -14.33
CA ILE A 53 7.21 26.56 -13.15
C ILE A 53 8.00 25.27 -13.42
N PHE A 54 7.79 24.63 -14.57
CA PHE A 54 8.54 23.43 -14.96
C PHE A 54 10.06 23.66 -14.95
N LYS A 55 10.53 24.78 -15.51
CA LYS A 55 11.96 25.12 -15.52
C LYS A 55 12.51 25.33 -14.12
N VAL A 56 11.78 26.07 -13.28
CA VAL A 56 12.20 26.31 -11.88
C VAL A 56 12.30 24.99 -11.13
N VAL A 57 11.27 24.14 -11.22
CA VAL A 57 11.23 22.83 -10.58
C VAL A 57 12.37 21.92 -11.05
N THR A 58 12.58 21.80 -12.35
CA THR A 58 13.65 20.95 -12.90
C THR A 58 15.06 21.49 -12.68
N SER A 59 15.21 22.79 -12.35
CA SER A 59 16.50 23.36 -11.96
C SER A 59 16.86 23.15 -10.49
N ASN A 60 15.92 22.73 -9.65
CA ASN A 60 16.14 22.51 -8.22
C ASN A 60 16.60 21.07 -7.93
N SER A 61 17.73 20.92 -7.23
CA SER A 61 18.32 19.62 -6.87
C SER A 61 17.43 18.76 -5.97
N GLN A 62 16.56 19.37 -5.15
CA GLN A 62 15.57 18.66 -4.34
C GLN A 62 14.47 17.99 -5.17
N CYS A 63 14.37 18.36 -6.45
CA CYS A 63 13.42 17.81 -7.41
C CYS A 63 14.03 16.76 -8.33
N ALA A 64 15.23 16.27 -8.01
CA ALA A 64 15.82 15.14 -8.70
C ALA A 64 14.91 13.90 -8.69
N SER A 65 14.89 13.15 -9.79
CA SER A 65 14.04 11.98 -10.00
C SER A 65 14.14 10.94 -8.88
N TYR A 66 15.33 10.71 -8.34
CA TYR A 66 15.54 9.80 -7.20
C TYR A 66 14.81 10.29 -5.92
N LEU A 67 14.90 11.58 -5.61
CA LEU A 67 14.25 12.16 -4.43
C LEU A 67 12.72 12.19 -4.60
N MET A 68 12.25 12.49 -5.81
CA MET A 68 10.82 12.39 -6.14
C MET A 68 10.31 10.95 -6.07
N ALA A 69 11.10 9.98 -6.50
CA ALA A 69 10.79 8.56 -6.33
C ALA A 69 10.78 8.14 -4.84
N LEU A 70 11.65 8.72 -4.00
CA LEU A 70 11.60 8.50 -2.55
C LEU A 70 10.38 9.15 -1.88
N LYS A 71 9.83 10.23 -2.43
CA LYS A 71 8.56 10.82 -1.96
C LYS A 71 7.35 9.96 -2.33
N TYR A 72 7.52 8.86 -3.04
CA TYR A 72 6.46 7.88 -3.25
C TYR A 72 5.96 7.28 -1.93
N GLY A 73 4.66 7.35 -1.73
CA GLY A 73 3.99 6.90 -0.51
C GLY A 73 3.87 7.93 0.60
N SER A 74 4.44 9.15 0.45
CA SER A 74 4.19 10.26 1.39
C SER A 74 2.96 11.09 1.02
N SER A 75 2.39 10.89 -0.17
CA SER A 75 1.14 11.55 -0.57
C SER A 75 -0.04 10.92 0.15
N GLU A 76 -0.95 11.74 0.69
CA GLU A 76 -2.16 11.28 1.36
C GLU A 76 -3.04 10.42 0.45
N TRP A 77 -3.07 10.78 -0.84
CA TRP A 77 -3.78 10.07 -1.89
C TRP A 77 -3.28 8.66 -2.11
N TYR A 78 -2.03 8.41 -1.77
CA TYR A 78 -1.42 7.11 -1.89
C TYR A 78 -2.04 6.09 -0.92
N ALA A 79 -2.11 6.45 0.37
CA ALA A 79 -2.63 5.56 1.40
C ALA A 79 -4.11 5.22 1.16
N VAL A 80 -4.90 6.23 0.78
CA VAL A 80 -6.33 6.10 0.50
C VAL A 80 -6.57 5.35 -0.82
N GLY A 81 -5.90 5.79 -1.89
CA GLY A 81 -6.05 5.23 -3.23
C GLY A 81 -5.56 3.79 -3.32
N MET A 82 -4.43 3.47 -2.70
CA MET A 82 -3.90 2.10 -2.66
C MET A 82 -4.90 1.10 -2.11
N SER A 83 -5.51 1.40 -0.95
CA SER A 83 -6.43 0.47 -0.28
C SER A 83 -7.63 0.14 -1.15
N VAL A 84 -8.21 1.14 -1.82
CA VAL A 84 -9.38 0.93 -2.67
C VAL A 84 -9.01 0.23 -3.98
N LEU A 85 -7.98 0.72 -4.67
CA LEU A 85 -7.59 0.22 -5.99
C LEU A 85 -7.09 -1.23 -5.95
N THR A 86 -6.47 -1.65 -4.85
CA THR A 86 -6.04 -3.04 -4.67
C THR A 86 -7.18 -3.94 -4.19
N ALA A 87 -8.09 -3.44 -3.34
CA ALA A 87 -9.18 -4.24 -2.79
C ALA A 87 -10.32 -4.49 -3.78
N VAL A 88 -10.75 -3.48 -4.54
CA VAL A 88 -11.94 -3.54 -5.40
C VAL A 88 -11.86 -4.66 -6.45
N PRO A 89 -10.76 -4.83 -7.21
CA PRO A 89 -10.69 -5.88 -8.24
C PRO A 89 -10.81 -7.29 -7.67
N ALA A 90 -10.13 -7.56 -6.54
CA ALA A 90 -10.18 -8.87 -5.89
C ALA A 90 -11.53 -9.12 -5.21
N LEU A 91 -12.10 -8.11 -4.55
CA LEU A 91 -13.41 -8.20 -3.90
C LEU A 91 -14.52 -8.45 -4.92
N TYR A 92 -14.54 -7.71 -6.03
CA TYR A 92 -15.50 -7.91 -7.12
C TYR A 92 -15.41 -9.32 -7.70
N THR A 93 -14.18 -9.79 -7.96
CA THR A 93 -13.99 -11.15 -8.49
C THR A 93 -14.43 -12.21 -7.49
N TYR A 94 -14.19 -11.99 -6.20
CA TYR A 94 -14.69 -12.86 -5.12
C TYR A 94 -16.22 -12.89 -5.07
N ILE A 95 -16.90 -11.75 -5.07
CA ILE A 95 -18.37 -11.67 -5.04
C ILE A 95 -18.97 -12.41 -6.24
N LYS A 96 -18.48 -12.13 -7.45
CA LYS A 96 -18.90 -12.80 -8.68
C LYS A 96 -18.65 -14.31 -8.65
N SER A 97 -17.61 -14.76 -7.94
CA SER A 97 -17.35 -16.18 -7.75
C SER A 97 -18.41 -16.85 -6.85
N LEU A 98 -18.94 -16.15 -5.85
CA LEU A 98 -19.96 -16.71 -4.95
C LEU A 98 -21.29 -17.00 -5.66
N GLU A 99 -21.58 -16.31 -6.76
CA GLU A 99 -22.81 -16.50 -7.55
C GLU A 99 -22.78 -17.79 -8.39
N LYS A 100 -21.62 -18.44 -8.56
CA LYS A 100 -21.48 -19.63 -9.40
C LYS A 100 -21.89 -20.90 -8.63
N VAL A 101 -22.89 -21.63 -9.14
CA VAL A 101 -23.41 -22.90 -8.55
C VAL A 101 -22.30 -23.94 -8.26
N GLN A 102 -21.30 -24.03 -9.15
CA GLN A 102 -20.16 -24.96 -8.99
C GLN A 102 -19.30 -24.66 -7.75
N ILE A 103 -19.28 -23.41 -7.28
CA ILE A 103 -18.51 -23.01 -6.10
C ILE A 103 -19.17 -23.52 -4.83
N PHE A 104 -20.50 -23.58 -4.76
CA PHE A 104 -21.20 -24.18 -3.62
C PHE A 104 -20.84 -25.66 -3.43
N THR A 105 -20.73 -26.42 -4.53
CA THR A 105 -20.34 -27.83 -4.50
C THR A 105 -18.87 -28.02 -4.12
N LEU A 106 -17.99 -27.12 -4.55
CA LEU A 106 -16.56 -27.12 -4.23
C LEU A 106 -16.26 -26.68 -2.78
N VAL A 107 -17.00 -25.69 -2.29
CA VAL A 107 -16.97 -25.21 -0.89
C VAL A 107 -17.35 -26.36 0.04
N ARG A 108 -18.36 -27.17 -0.30
CA ARG A 108 -18.79 -28.32 0.51
C ARG A 108 -17.75 -29.44 0.58
N THR A 109 -16.96 -29.64 -0.46
CA THR A 109 -16.05 -30.78 -0.57
C THR A 109 -14.60 -30.46 -0.17
N ASN A 110 -14.12 -29.23 -0.36
CA ASN A 110 -12.74 -28.84 -0.04
C ASN A 110 -12.61 -27.37 0.39
N PHE A 111 -13.41 -26.98 1.40
CA PHE A 111 -13.51 -25.60 1.88
C PHE A 111 -12.16 -24.93 2.23
N SER A 112 -11.28 -25.67 2.91
CA SER A 112 -9.98 -25.14 3.37
C SER A 112 -9.10 -24.72 2.19
N ALA A 113 -8.95 -25.60 1.22
CA ALA A 113 -8.13 -25.35 0.03
C ALA A 113 -8.69 -24.20 -0.83
N TYR A 114 -10.01 -24.06 -0.89
CA TYR A 114 -10.69 -22.95 -1.56
C TYR A 114 -10.41 -21.61 -0.86
N SER A 115 -10.56 -21.55 0.46
CA SER A 115 -10.32 -20.33 1.25
C SER A 115 -8.88 -19.85 1.17
N VAL A 116 -7.92 -20.76 1.34
CA VAL A 116 -6.49 -20.45 1.20
C VAL A 116 -6.18 -19.98 -0.23
N GLY A 117 -6.78 -20.62 -1.23
CA GLY A 117 -6.63 -20.23 -2.63
C GLY A 117 -7.10 -18.80 -2.92
N ILE A 118 -8.25 -18.40 -2.37
CA ILE A 118 -8.78 -17.02 -2.50
C ILE A 118 -7.88 -16.02 -1.79
N ILE A 119 -7.51 -16.28 -0.52
CA ILE A 119 -6.70 -15.35 0.27
C ILE A 119 -5.36 -15.13 -0.42
N LEU A 120 -4.67 -16.21 -0.80
CA LEU A 120 -3.35 -16.13 -1.44
C LEU A 120 -3.44 -15.47 -2.83
N SER A 121 -4.45 -15.79 -3.64
CA SER A 121 -4.61 -15.16 -4.95
C SER A 121 -4.96 -13.68 -4.85
N SER A 122 -5.77 -13.29 -3.86
CA SER A 122 -6.13 -11.90 -3.60
C SER A 122 -4.92 -11.10 -3.12
N PHE A 123 -4.09 -11.68 -2.23
CA PHE A 123 -2.82 -11.09 -1.82
C PHE A 123 -1.89 -10.84 -3.02
N VAL A 124 -1.65 -11.86 -3.84
CA VAL A 124 -0.79 -11.74 -5.02
C VAL A 124 -1.36 -10.72 -6.02
N THR A 125 -2.69 -10.61 -6.13
CA THR A 125 -3.33 -9.62 -7.00
C THR A 125 -3.05 -8.20 -6.52
N GLY A 126 -3.29 -7.90 -5.23
CA GLY A 126 -2.99 -6.57 -4.67
C GLY A 126 -1.50 -6.23 -4.70
N PHE A 127 -0.63 -7.22 -4.46
CA PHE A 127 0.82 -7.09 -4.55
C PHE A 127 1.26 -6.68 -5.95
N ILE A 128 0.78 -7.39 -6.99
CA ILE A 128 1.13 -7.09 -8.39
C ILE A 128 0.55 -5.75 -8.82
N ILE A 129 -0.70 -5.43 -8.48
CA ILE A 129 -1.31 -4.13 -8.83
C ILE A 129 -0.45 -2.98 -8.29
N THR A 130 -0.06 -3.08 -7.02
CA THR A 130 0.79 -2.08 -6.36
C THR A 130 2.17 -2.02 -7.00
N LEU A 131 2.83 -3.17 -7.20
CA LEU A 131 4.16 -3.24 -7.79
C LEU A 131 4.18 -2.62 -9.20
N SER A 132 3.26 -3.04 -10.06
CA SER A 132 3.14 -2.53 -11.42
C SER A 132 2.79 -1.04 -11.46
N GLY A 133 1.85 -0.59 -10.61
CA GLY A 133 1.52 0.82 -10.50
C GLY A 133 2.70 1.68 -10.03
N THR A 134 3.48 1.18 -9.07
CA THR A 134 4.71 1.83 -8.58
C THR A 134 5.74 1.96 -9.70
N MET A 135 5.95 0.89 -10.47
CA MET A 135 6.93 0.88 -11.56
C MET A 135 6.55 1.86 -12.68
N LEU A 136 5.26 1.96 -13.01
CA LEU A 136 4.78 2.97 -13.96
C LEU A 136 4.98 4.40 -13.43
N PHE A 137 4.71 4.63 -12.13
CA PHE A 137 4.98 5.91 -11.50
C PHE A 137 6.48 6.26 -11.54
N PHE A 138 7.38 5.32 -11.21
CA PHE A 138 8.81 5.55 -11.34
C PHE A 138 9.20 5.86 -12.79
N GLY A 139 8.69 5.10 -13.76
CA GLY A 139 8.89 5.39 -15.17
C GLY A 139 8.51 6.84 -15.53
N ALA A 140 7.36 7.32 -15.06
CA ALA A 140 6.93 8.70 -15.26
C ALA A 140 7.88 9.72 -14.59
N VAL A 141 8.23 9.52 -13.31
CA VAL A 141 9.12 10.42 -12.56
C VAL A 141 10.49 10.54 -13.23
N TYR A 142 11.08 9.42 -13.67
CA TYR A 142 12.38 9.41 -14.35
C TYR A 142 12.34 10.01 -15.76
N LEU A 143 11.16 10.11 -16.39
CA LEU A 143 10.97 10.81 -17.67
C LEU A 143 10.76 12.32 -17.50
N ILE A 144 10.15 12.75 -16.40
CA ILE A 144 9.77 14.15 -16.16
C ILE A 144 10.90 14.92 -15.45
N PHE A 145 11.52 14.31 -14.46
CA PHE A 145 12.50 14.97 -13.59
C PHE A 145 13.94 14.58 -13.97
N PRO A 146 14.90 15.52 -13.84
CA PRO A 146 16.29 15.24 -14.13
C PRO A 146 16.91 14.23 -13.15
N SER A 147 17.97 13.56 -13.58
CA SER A 147 18.71 12.63 -12.73
C SER A 147 19.43 13.37 -11.59
N LEU A 148 19.67 12.70 -10.47
CA LEU A 148 20.42 13.31 -9.36
C LEU A 148 21.84 13.73 -9.79
N GLU A 149 22.43 13.02 -10.75
CA GLU A 149 23.78 13.27 -11.28
C GLU A 149 23.89 14.56 -12.12
N SER A 150 22.76 15.14 -12.56
CA SER A 150 22.79 16.44 -13.25
C SER A 150 23.06 17.61 -12.29
N PHE A 151 23.02 17.38 -10.99
CA PHE A 151 23.23 18.40 -9.97
C PHE A 151 24.62 18.23 -9.35
N SER A 152 25.39 19.32 -9.33
CA SER A 152 26.72 19.38 -8.72
C SER A 152 26.65 19.65 -7.21
N ASP A 153 25.61 19.18 -6.52
CA ASP A 153 25.41 19.41 -5.08
C ASP A 153 25.98 18.23 -4.26
N PRO A 154 27.18 18.38 -3.67
CA PRO A 154 27.83 17.30 -2.93
C PRO A 154 27.09 16.93 -1.65
N MET A 155 26.28 17.83 -1.08
CA MET A 155 25.58 17.60 0.19
C MET A 155 24.42 16.61 0.01
N LEU A 156 23.69 16.71 -1.10
CA LEU A 156 22.61 15.77 -1.43
C LEU A 156 23.11 14.36 -1.76
N LEU A 157 24.26 14.25 -2.42
CA LEU A 157 24.92 12.97 -2.67
C LEU A 157 25.39 12.29 -1.38
N LEU A 158 25.83 13.08 -0.39
CA LEU A 158 26.23 12.59 0.93
C LEU A 158 25.04 12.08 1.77
N ILE A 159 23.91 12.79 1.75
CA ILE A 159 22.72 12.46 2.57
C ILE A 159 21.99 11.20 2.05
N TYR A 160 21.96 11.00 0.73
CA TYR A 160 21.14 9.97 0.09
C TYR A 160 21.93 8.79 -0.49
N SER A 161 23.17 8.60 0.00
CA SER A 161 24.19 7.65 -0.42
C SER A 161 24.91 7.98 -1.73
N GLU A 162 26.24 7.95 -1.67
CA GLU A 162 27.15 8.19 -2.80
C GLU A 162 27.06 7.07 -3.86
N ASN A 163 26.69 5.86 -3.46
CA ASN A 163 26.69 4.69 -4.33
C ASN A 163 25.30 4.42 -4.94
N ALA A 164 25.22 4.37 -6.27
CA ALA A 164 24.01 4.03 -7.02
C ALA A 164 23.38 2.69 -6.59
N ALA A 165 24.18 1.70 -6.19
CA ALA A 165 23.68 0.42 -5.70
C ALA A 165 22.89 0.56 -4.38
N GLN A 166 23.36 1.42 -3.46
CA GLN A 166 22.66 1.66 -2.19
C GLN A 166 21.33 2.39 -2.42
N ARG A 167 21.32 3.39 -3.31
CA ARG A 167 20.11 4.09 -3.76
C ARG A 167 19.06 3.12 -4.32
N PHE A 168 19.49 2.19 -5.18
CA PHE A 168 18.61 1.16 -5.73
C PHE A 168 18.05 0.21 -4.67
N CYS A 169 18.89 -0.23 -3.71
CA CYS A 169 18.45 -1.09 -2.62
C CYS A 169 17.36 -0.41 -1.76
N VAL A 170 17.53 0.86 -1.40
CA VAL A 170 16.56 1.61 -0.58
C VAL A 170 15.23 1.75 -1.31
N LEU A 171 15.24 2.10 -2.60
CA LEU A 171 14.02 2.17 -3.40
C LEU A 171 13.35 0.79 -3.50
N THR A 172 14.11 -0.26 -3.75
CA THR A 172 13.58 -1.63 -3.88
C THR A 172 12.93 -2.11 -2.59
N GLU A 173 13.58 -1.90 -1.44
CA GLU A 173 13.03 -2.20 -0.12
C GLU A 173 11.70 -1.46 0.09
N ARG A 174 11.67 -0.17 -0.23
CA ARG A 174 10.48 0.67 -0.09
C ARG A 174 9.34 0.20 -1.00
N VAL A 175 9.62 -0.18 -2.24
CA VAL A 175 8.63 -0.71 -3.20
C VAL A 175 8.06 -2.04 -2.70
N ILE A 176 8.92 -2.95 -2.24
CA ILE A 176 8.50 -4.26 -1.73
C ILE A 176 7.58 -4.09 -0.51
N ASN A 177 7.94 -3.23 0.44
CA ASN A 177 7.13 -2.97 1.63
C ASN A 177 5.73 -2.48 1.26
N HIS A 178 5.63 -1.52 0.34
CA HIS A 178 4.36 -1.04 -0.16
C HIS A 178 3.55 -2.10 -0.90
N ALA A 179 4.20 -2.92 -1.71
CA ALA A 179 3.54 -4.02 -2.42
C ALA A 179 2.98 -5.06 -1.44
N ILE A 180 3.69 -5.35 -0.33
CA ILE A 180 3.19 -6.22 0.74
C ILE A 180 1.93 -5.63 1.38
N VAL A 181 1.96 -4.34 1.75
CA VAL A 181 0.79 -3.64 2.31
C VAL A 181 -0.38 -3.66 1.32
N GLY A 182 -0.13 -3.36 0.04
CA GLY A 182 -1.13 -3.43 -1.02
C GLY A 182 -1.68 -4.84 -1.27
N GLY A 183 -0.91 -5.88 -0.99
CA GLY A 183 -1.39 -7.27 -0.99
C GLY A 183 -2.33 -7.59 0.17
N LEU A 184 -2.09 -7.02 1.36
CA LEU A 184 -2.92 -7.27 2.54
C LEU A 184 -4.31 -6.61 2.45
N MET A 185 -4.43 -5.45 1.78
CA MET A 185 -5.69 -4.72 1.64
C MET A 185 -6.85 -5.55 1.04
N PRO A 186 -6.69 -6.24 -0.10
CA PRO A 186 -7.71 -7.13 -0.62
C PRO A 186 -8.05 -8.31 0.30
N VAL A 187 -7.07 -8.87 1.02
CA VAL A 187 -7.32 -9.94 2.01
C VAL A 187 -8.21 -9.44 3.13
N PHE A 188 -7.91 -8.24 3.64
CA PHE A 188 -8.68 -7.61 4.69
C PHE A 188 -10.11 -7.26 4.22
N ALA A 189 -10.26 -6.69 3.03
CA ALA A 189 -11.55 -6.39 2.42
C ALA A 189 -12.43 -7.63 2.22
N ILE A 190 -11.87 -8.71 1.64
CA ILE A 190 -12.59 -9.98 1.46
C ILE A 190 -13.00 -10.58 2.81
N THR A 191 -12.15 -10.44 3.82
CA THR A 191 -12.45 -10.92 5.18
C THR A 191 -13.61 -10.12 5.77
N LEU A 192 -13.57 -8.79 5.72
CA LEU A 192 -14.65 -7.91 6.17
C LEU A 192 -15.96 -8.18 5.46
N TYR A 193 -15.92 -8.37 4.14
CA TYR A 193 -17.10 -8.67 3.34
C TYR A 193 -17.82 -9.95 3.81
N ARG A 194 -17.08 -10.96 4.28
CA ARG A 194 -17.69 -12.19 4.81
C ARG A 194 -18.57 -11.94 6.04
N TYR A 195 -18.24 -10.94 6.86
CA TYR A 195 -18.99 -10.58 8.08
C TYR A 195 -20.10 -9.58 7.81
N ILE A 196 -19.79 -8.50 7.09
CA ILE A 196 -20.70 -7.37 6.93
C ILE A 196 -21.64 -7.58 5.73
N ARG A 197 -21.21 -8.35 4.72
CA ARG A 197 -21.94 -8.58 3.46
C ARG A 197 -22.34 -7.29 2.74
N SER A 198 -21.54 -6.24 2.91
CA SER A 198 -21.66 -4.96 2.20
C SER A 198 -20.39 -4.70 1.42
N ASP A 199 -20.50 -4.64 0.09
CA ASP A 199 -19.39 -4.38 -0.83
C ASP A 199 -18.74 -3.03 -0.53
N PHE A 200 -19.57 -2.02 -0.27
CA PHE A 200 -19.14 -0.66 0.05
C PHE A 200 -18.33 -0.62 1.35
N LEU A 201 -18.86 -1.18 2.44
CA LEU A 201 -18.16 -1.15 3.74
C LEU A 201 -16.88 -1.99 3.72
N ALA A 202 -16.89 -3.12 3.01
CA ALA A 202 -15.72 -3.98 2.86
C ALA A 202 -14.56 -3.29 2.13
N ALA A 203 -14.85 -2.42 1.16
CA ALA A 203 -13.83 -1.67 0.43
C ALA A 203 -13.39 -0.39 1.15
N THR A 204 -14.29 0.27 1.90
CA THR A 204 -14.04 1.59 2.52
C THR A 204 -13.45 1.54 3.93
N ILE A 205 -13.75 0.51 4.74
CA ILE A 205 -13.14 0.36 6.07
C ILE A 205 -11.60 0.23 6.00
N PRO A 206 -11.00 -0.59 5.10
CA PRO A 206 -9.54 -0.64 4.93
C PRO A 206 -8.94 0.74 4.61
N MET A 207 -9.62 1.50 3.76
CA MET A 207 -9.22 2.85 3.37
C MET A 207 -9.28 3.82 4.55
N MET A 208 -10.37 3.81 5.34
CA MET A 208 -10.49 4.66 6.52
C MET A 208 -9.41 4.36 7.56
N LEU A 209 -9.12 3.07 7.79
CA LEU A 209 -8.09 2.67 8.73
C LEU A 209 -6.68 3.08 8.27
N MET A 210 -6.38 2.96 6.98
CA MET A 210 -5.13 3.48 6.40
C MET A 210 -5.05 5.01 6.48
N TYR A 211 -6.15 5.72 6.26
CA TYR A 211 -6.17 7.18 6.41
C TYR A 211 -5.91 7.62 7.86
N VAL A 212 -6.58 6.98 8.83
CA VAL A 212 -6.39 7.23 10.27
C VAL A 212 -4.93 7.00 10.64
N SER A 213 -4.35 5.90 10.15
CA SER A 213 -2.97 5.58 10.48
C SER A 213 -2.00 6.58 9.89
N THR A 214 -2.10 6.91 8.60
CA THR A 214 -1.12 7.78 7.93
C THR A 214 -1.29 9.25 8.27
N LYS A 215 -2.47 9.70 8.70
CA LYS A 215 -2.74 11.13 8.93
C LYS A 215 -3.05 11.50 10.37
N ILE A 216 -3.99 10.79 10.99
CA ILE A 216 -4.47 11.16 12.34
C ILE A 216 -3.43 10.77 13.38
N LEU A 217 -2.80 9.61 13.21
CA LEU A 217 -1.87 9.04 14.17
C LEU A 217 -0.56 9.84 14.32
N PRO A 218 0.12 10.28 13.24
CA PRO A 218 1.35 11.05 13.34
C PRO A 218 1.09 12.45 13.93
N ASN A 219 0.03 13.12 13.49
CA ASN A 219 -0.38 14.42 14.04
C ASN A 219 -0.72 14.32 15.53
N TYR A 220 -1.41 13.26 15.94
CA TYR A 220 -1.68 12.97 17.35
C TYR A 220 -0.39 12.68 18.14
N ARG A 221 0.58 11.99 17.53
CA ARG A 221 1.90 11.73 18.14
C ARG A 221 2.71 13.01 18.34
N GLU A 222 2.68 13.93 17.39
CA GLU A 222 3.32 15.24 17.49
C GLU A 222 2.68 16.12 18.56
N TRP A 223 1.36 15.99 18.76
CA TRP A 223 0.62 16.68 19.82
C TRP A 223 0.94 16.17 21.24
N LEU A 224 1.41 14.91 21.36
CA LEU A 224 1.90 14.39 22.64
C LEU A 224 3.26 15.01 22.99
N SER A 225 3.29 15.73 24.11
CA SER A 225 4.37 16.60 24.56
C SER A 225 5.64 15.88 25.03
N SER A 226 5.57 14.58 25.35
CA SER A 226 6.72 13.81 25.85
C SER A 226 6.82 12.40 25.28
N ASP A 227 8.05 11.89 25.12
CA ASP A 227 8.29 10.50 24.70
C ASP A 227 7.82 9.46 25.75
N ALA A 228 7.64 9.88 27.01
CA ALA A 228 7.04 9.08 28.07
C ALA A 228 5.52 8.86 27.84
N GLU A 229 4.79 9.89 27.43
CA GLU A 229 3.36 9.77 27.08
C GLU A 229 3.16 8.96 25.78
N ARG A 230 4.08 9.09 24.82
CA ARG A 230 4.05 8.32 23.56
C ARG A 230 4.26 6.82 23.77
N SER A 231 5.14 6.42 24.70
CA SER A 231 5.45 5.02 24.99
C SER A 231 4.41 4.33 25.89
N GLN A 232 3.65 5.09 26.68
CA GLN A 232 2.59 4.55 27.55
C GLN A 232 1.22 4.47 26.88
N ASN A 233 1.03 5.10 25.71
CA ASN A 233 -0.24 5.08 25.00
C ASN A 233 -0.44 3.74 24.25
N VAL A 234 -1.08 2.79 24.93
CA VAL A 234 -1.38 1.44 24.42
C VAL A 234 -2.22 1.48 23.14
N PHE A 235 -3.15 2.43 23.04
CA PHE A 235 -4.01 2.60 21.87
C PHE A 235 -3.23 3.12 20.66
N LEU A 236 -2.35 4.10 20.87
CA LEU A 236 -1.43 4.60 19.85
C LEU A 236 -0.47 3.51 19.37
N SER A 237 0.07 2.72 20.30
CA SER A 237 0.95 1.59 20.00
C SER A 237 0.23 0.51 19.20
N PHE A 238 -1.02 0.17 19.55
CA PHE A 238 -1.85 -0.79 18.82
C PHE A 238 -2.23 -0.33 17.41
N LEU A 239 -2.51 0.97 17.23
CA LEU A 239 -2.81 1.55 15.91
C LEU A 239 -1.56 1.64 15.02
N LEU A 240 -0.42 2.06 15.56
CA LEU A 240 0.88 2.06 14.86
C LEU A 240 1.30 0.64 14.47
N MET A 241 0.91 -0.33 15.29
CA MET A 241 1.16 -1.75 15.11
C MET A 241 0.28 -2.36 14.00
N LEU A 242 -1.00 -2.00 13.91
CA LEU A 242 -1.90 -2.46 12.85
C LEU A 242 -1.64 -1.79 11.49
N PHE A 243 -1.17 -0.54 11.52
CA PHE A 243 -1.02 0.28 10.34
C PHE A 243 0.24 1.16 10.49
N PRO A 244 1.43 0.64 10.14
CA PRO A 244 2.68 1.38 10.28
C PRO A 244 2.62 2.64 9.41
N SER A 245 2.51 3.80 10.07
CA SER A 245 2.20 5.07 9.42
C SER A 245 3.41 5.88 8.99
N ASN A 246 4.62 5.36 9.17
CA ASN A 246 5.82 5.95 8.61
C ASN A 246 6.69 4.86 8.01
N LEU A 247 6.91 4.96 6.70
CA LEU A 247 8.10 4.43 6.03
C LEU A 247 9.35 5.20 6.45
N ALA A 248 9.57 5.38 7.76
CA ALA A 248 10.93 5.43 8.26
C ALA A 248 11.48 4.03 7.96
N SER A 249 12.60 4.00 7.24
CA SER A 249 13.21 2.80 6.67
C SER A 249 12.97 1.57 7.54
N LEU A 250 12.66 0.42 6.94
CA LEU A 250 12.50 -0.82 7.69
C LEU A 250 13.73 -1.02 8.58
N THR A 251 14.91 -0.53 8.18
CA THR A 251 16.15 -0.49 8.97
C THR A 251 16.14 0.35 10.26
N THR A 252 15.37 1.45 10.36
CA THR A 252 15.19 2.20 11.63
C THR A 252 14.08 1.59 12.48
N TRP A 253 12.97 1.17 11.86
CA TRP A 253 11.85 0.52 12.57
C TRP A 253 12.18 -0.88 13.10
N LEU A 254 12.86 -1.74 12.31
CA LEU A 254 13.37 -3.05 12.73
C LEU A 254 14.43 -2.95 13.82
N LYS A 255 15.21 -1.86 13.86
CA LYS A 255 16.18 -1.66 14.94
C LYS A 255 15.52 -1.26 16.26
N SER A 256 14.39 -0.53 16.23
CA SER A 256 13.74 -0.02 17.44
C SER A 256 12.59 -0.88 17.99
N TYR A 257 11.87 -1.64 17.15
CA TYR A 257 10.65 -2.35 17.59
C TYR A 257 10.49 -3.70 16.88
N ASN A 258 11.33 -4.68 17.22
CA ASN A 258 11.23 -6.03 16.63
C ASN A 258 10.00 -6.81 17.09
N ALA A 259 9.59 -6.79 18.36
CA ALA A 259 8.50 -7.63 18.84
C ALA A 259 7.07 -7.22 18.41
N PRO A 260 6.69 -5.93 18.40
CA PRO A 260 5.30 -5.53 18.13
C PRO A 260 4.87 -5.74 16.69
N PHE A 261 5.75 -5.50 15.71
CA PHE A 261 5.47 -5.74 14.29
C PHE A 261 5.23 -7.23 14.01
N TRP A 262 6.09 -8.11 14.53
CA TRP A 262 5.87 -9.56 14.42
C TRP A 262 4.59 -9.96 15.17
N LEU A 263 4.27 -9.38 16.33
CA LEU A 263 3.00 -9.63 17.03
C LEU A 263 1.77 -9.10 16.29
N ALA A 264 1.89 -8.04 15.49
CA ALA A 264 0.81 -7.51 14.66
C ALA A 264 0.57 -8.37 13.44
N TYR A 265 1.66 -8.76 12.79
CA TYR A 265 1.65 -9.68 11.67
C TYR A 265 1.08 -11.03 12.14
N ILE A 266 1.56 -11.55 13.26
CA ILE A 266 1.00 -12.74 13.94
C ILE A 266 -0.44 -12.48 14.40
N GLY A 267 -0.81 -11.28 14.81
CA GLY A 267 -2.17 -10.92 15.24
C GLY A 267 -3.16 -10.86 14.09
N LEU A 268 -2.72 -10.40 12.91
CA LEU A 268 -3.49 -10.29 11.68
C LEU A 268 -3.56 -11.68 11.00
N GLU A 269 -2.46 -12.42 10.99
CA GLU A 269 -2.41 -13.86 10.66
C GLU A 269 -3.29 -14.67 11.64
N ALA A 270 -3.29 -14.36 12.94
CA ALA A 270 -4.13 -15.00 13.94
C ALA A 270 -5.59 -14.61 13.77
N LEU A 271 -5.91 -13.39 13.34
CA LEU A 271 -7.26 -12.99 12.95
C LEU A 271 -7.71 -13.78 11.71
N VAL A 272 -6.84 -13.92 10.71
CA VAL A 272 -7.07 -14.78 9.53
C VAL A 272 -7.25 -16.24 9.95
N PHE A 273 -6.47 -16.73 10.92
CA PHE A 273 -6.51 -18.09 11.44
C PHE A 273 -7.72 -18.36 12.36
N VAL A 274 -8.11 -17.39 13.18
CA VAL A 274 -9.33 -17.41 14.00
C VAL A 274 -10.55 -17.34 13.10
N ASN A 275 -10.51 -16.54 12.02
CA ASN A 275 -11.55 -16.53 10.99
C ASN A 275 -11.62 -17.87 10.25
N PHE A 276 -10.48 -18.53 10.00
CA PHE A 276 -10.44 -19.90 9.48
C PHE A 276 -11.09 -20.91 10.45
N LEU A 277 -10.88 -20.78 11.76
CA LEU A 277 -11.46 -21.65 12.80
C LEU A 277 -12.96 -21.40 13.04
N LEU A 278 -13.38 -20.14 13.12
CA LEU A 278 -14.77 -19.74 13.34
C LEU A 278 -15.65 -20.09 12.14
N PHE A 279 -15.15 -19.92 10.92
CA PHE A 279 -15.88 -20.28 9.71
C PHE A 279 -16.11 -21.80 9.59
N ARG A 280 -15.10 -22.62 9.95
CA ARG A 280 -15.22 -24.09 9.99
C ARG A 280 -16.33 -24.57 10.94
N LYS A 281 -16.59 -23.82 12.02
CA LYS A 281 -17.71 -24.09 12.95
C LYS A 281 -19.07 -23.72 12.36
N SER A 282 -19.19 -22.62 11.62
CA SER A 282 -20.46 -22.20 11.01
C SER A 282 -20.94 -23.17 9.92
N VAL A 283 -20.04 -23.66 9.07
CA VAL A 283 -20.38 -24.63 7.99
C VAL A 283 -20.71 -26.02 8.52
N ARG A 284 -20.28 -26.39 9.74
CA ARG A 284 -20.68 -27.65 10.38
C ARG A 284 -22.06 -27.58 11.03
N ARG A 285 -22.63 -26.39 11.20
CA ARG A 285 -23.94 -26.17 11.85
C ARG A 285 -25.07 -25.88 10.85
N ALA A 286 -24.75 -25.71 9.57
CA ALA A 286 -25.69 -25.53 8.46
C ALA A 286 -25.67 -26.77 7.54
#